data_AF-A0A436WBB1-F1
#
_entry.id   AF-A0A436WBB1-F1
#
_cell.length_a   1.000
_cell.length_b   1.000
_cell.length_c   1.000
_cell.angle_alpha   90.00
_cell.angle_beta   90.00
_cell.angle_gamma   90.00
#
_symmetry.space_group_name_H-M   'P 1'
#
loop_
_entity.id
_entity.type
_entity.pdbx_description
1 polymer ?
#
loop_
_entity_poly.entity_id
_entity_poly.type
_entity_poly.pdbx_seq_one_letter_code
_entity_poly.pdbx_strand_id
1 'polypeptide(L)'
;IRKEAAAYGIDPMHIVGAIVGEHTYNVDAYDRLQTYYVKAISYLSSKLSFAYDGEDISDFVQRPEFKKCAGMTDSYDLWECREQVWNHSFRGKSVGGTSFPNDRFGATFFQPYYAGQTFGLGQLNPLTALQMSDLVHKVSGLPKLDVGDPNTVYKTIMDPDLTLAYVAATIRTSIDAYKSIAGFDISDNPGLTATLYNVGNPEQRASALKAENDKRRAAGEPEKLPEENYYGWLVNDKLDELKALF
;
A
#
# COMPACT_ATOMS: atom_id res chain seq x y z
N ILE A 1 -0.71 7.99 16.57
CA ILE A 1 -0.33 6.55 16.61
C ILE A 1 -1.27 5.75 17.52
N ARG A 2 -1.18 5.83 18.87
CA ARG A 2 -2.02 4.98 19.77
C ARG A 2 -3.53 5.05 19.47
N LYS A 3 -4.06 6.27 19.25
CA LYS A 3 -5.47 6.49 18.88
C LYS A 3 -5.85 5.76 17.60
N GLU A 4 -5.06 5.93 16.53
CA GLU A 4 -5.31 5.26 15.25
C GLU A 4 -5.17 3.75 15.39
N ALA A 5 -4.12 3.25 16.03
CA ALA A 5 -3.94 1.81 16.26
C ALA A 5 -5.17 1.19 16.96
N ALA A 6 -5.69 1.85 18.00
CA ALA A 6 -6.90 1.43 18.70
C ALA A 6 -8.15 1.44 17.79
N ALA A 7 -8.32 2.46 16.95
CA ALA A 7 -9.46 2.56 16.03
C ALA A 7 -9.50 1.39 15.01
N TYR A 8 -8.31 0.92 14.58
CA TYR A 8 -8.18 -0.19 13.63
C TYR A 8 -8.00 -1.55 14.31
N GLY A 9 -7.98 -1.61 15.64
CA GLY A 9 -7.82 -2.86 16.40
C GLY A 9 -6.46 -3.54 16.17
N ILE A 10 -5.39 -2.76 16.13
CA ILE A 10 -4.00 -3.24 15.97
C ILE A 10 -3.12 -2.72 17.12
N ASP A 11 -2.04 -3.42 17.45
CA ASP A 11 -1.02 -2.91 18.37
C ASP A 11 -0.33 -1.66 17.76
N PRO A 12 -0.11 -0.56 18.51
CA PRO A 12 0.58 0.62 18.00
C PRO A 12 1.98 0.35 17.43
N MET A 13 2.64 -0.72 17.89
CA MET A 13 3.95 -1.13 17.37
C MET A 13 3.92 -1.52 15.91
N HIS A 14 2.78 -1.91 15.32
CA HIS A 14 2.72 -2.13 13.87
C HIS A 14 2.88 -0.82 13.10
N ILE A 15 2.20 0.25 13.53
CA ILE A 15 2.32 1.58 12.89
C ILE A 15 3.74 2.12 13.09
N VAL A 16 4.30 1.96 14.29
CA VAL A 16 5.68 2.38 14.59
C VAL A 16 6.68 1.60 13.75
N GLY A 17 6.53 0.28 13.67
CA GLY A 17 7.41 -0.58 12.89
C GLY A 17 7.40 -0.22 11.41
N ALA A 18 6.22 0.04 10.83
CA ALA A 18 6.10 0.50 9.45
C ALA A 18 6.84 1.83 9.23
N ILE A 19 6.60 2.85 10.07
CA ILE A 19 7.25 4.16 9.93
C ILE A 19 8.77 4.05 10.13
N VAL A 20 9.23 3.32 11.15
CA VAL A 20 10.67 3.16 11.42
C VAL A 20 11.36 2.45 10.26
N GLY A 21 10.82 1.31 9.81
CA GLY A 21 11.40 0.58 8.68
C GLY A 21 11.55 1.46 7.44
N GLU A 22 10.48 2.15 7.06
CA GLU A 22 10.45 3.08 5.93
C GLU A 22 11.47 4.22 6.08
N HIS A 23 11.56 4.83 7.26
CA HIS A 23 12.44 5.97 7.46
C HIS A 23 13.91 5.60 7.68
N THR A 24 14.21 4.35 8.06
CA THR A 24 15.58 3.83 8.20
C THR A 24 16.18 3.38 6.86
N TYR A 25 15.40 2.72 6.00
CA TYR A 25 15.95 2.06 4.81
C TYR A 25 15.57 2.71 3.48
N ASN A 26 14.40 3.35 3.36
CA ASN A 26 13.99 3.96 2.09
C ASN A 26 14.53 5.38 1.92
N VAL A 27 15.18 5.97 2.93
CA VAL A 27 15.46 7.39 2.89
C VAL A 27 16.73 7.79 3.67
N ASP A 28 17.53 8.69 3.10
CA ASP A 28 18.70 9.37 3.70
C ASP A 28 18.21 10.41 4.73
N ALA A 29 18.66 10.35 5.99
CA ALA A 29 18.02 11.00 7.15
C ALA A 29 18.23 12.51 7.26
N TYR A 30 19.01 13.11 6.37
CA TYR A 30 19.26 14.55 6.35
C TYR A 30 18.40 15.26 5.29
N ASP A 31 17.70 16.33 5.72
CA ASP A 31 16.99 17.34 4.91
C ASP A 31 15.49 17.17 4.56
N ARG A 32 14.65 16.73 5.52
CA ARG A 32 13.31 16.21 5.17
C ARG A 32 12.08 17.08 5.33
N LEU A 33 11.90 17.87 6.39
CA LEU A 33 10.64 18.63 6.52
C LEU A 33 10.49 19.68 5.42
N GLN A 34 11.58 20.38 5.07
CA GLN A 34 11.57 21.35 3.98
C GLN A 34 11.35 20.68 2.62
N THR A 35 12.00 19.54 2.34
CA THR A 35 11.80 18.81 1.07
C THR A 35 10.39 18.24 0.95
N TYR A 36 9.81 17.69 2.02
CA TYR A 36 8.41 17.25 2.01
C TYR A 36 7.46 18.41 1.79
N TYR A 37 7.71 19.55 2.45
CA TYR A 37 6.86 20.74 2.31
C TYR A 37 6.95 21.35 0.91
N VAL A 38 8.15 21.41 0.31
CA VAL A 38 8.36 21.87 -1.07
C VAL A 38 7.67 20.94 -2.07
N LYS A 39 7.78 19.61 -1.88
CA LYS A 39 7.02 18.65 -2.69
C LYS A 39 5.52 18.88 -2.52
N ALA A 40 5.03 18.95 -1.29
CA ALA A 40 3.61 19.18 -1.02
C ALA A 40 3.09 20.46 -1.68
N ILE A 41 3.83 21.57 -1.59
CA ILE A 41 3.47 22.82 -2.28
C ILE A 41 3.41 22.59 -3.79
N SER A 42 4.43 21.98 -4.39
CA SER A 42 4.46 21.72 -5.83
C SER A 42 3.26 20.92 -6.32
N TYR A 43 2.84 19.91 -5.56
CA TYR A 43 1.69 19.07 -5.90
C TYR A 43 0.37 19.82 -5.66
N LEU A 44 0.23 20.55 -4.55
CA LEU A 44 -0.98 21.31 -4.22
C LEU A 44 -1.21 22.54 -5.10
N SER A 45 -0.14 23.15 -5.64
CA SER A 45 -0.23 24.32 -6.52
C SER A 45 -0.41 23.95 -8.00
N SER A 46 -0.26 22.67 -8.36
CA SER A 46 -0.32 22.20 -9.75
C SER A 46 -1.67 21.59 -10.08
N LYS A 47 -2.07 21.63 -11.35
CA LYS A 47 -3.17 20.80 -11.86
C LYS A 47 -2.63 19.39 -12.08
N LEU A 48 -2.80 18.53 -11.08
CA LEU A 48 -2.42 17.14 -11.15
C LEU A 48 -3.46 16.34 -11.95
N SER A 49 -2.98 15.36 -12.70
CA SER A 49 -3.79 14.28 -13.28
C SER A 49 -3.11 12.95 -13.02
N PHE A 50 -3.92 11.90 -12.81
CA PHE A 50 -3.44 10.53 -12.79
C PHE A 50 -3.55 9.98 -14.21
N ALA A 51 -2.44 9.97 -14.94
CA ALA A 51 -2.42 9.66 -16.36
C ALA A 51 -1.09 9.03 -16.77
N TYR A 52 -1.13 8.27 -17.86
CA TYR A 52 0.06 7.74 -18.53
C TYR A 52 -0.01 8.05 -20.02
N ASP A 53 1.07 8.63 -20.58
CA ASP A 53 1.16 9.02 -22.00
C ASP A 53 -0.05 9.85 -22.50
N GLY A 54 -0.58 10.71 -21.62
CA GLY A 54 -1.74 11.57 -21.89
C GLY A 54 -3.11 10.89 -21.73
N GLU A 55 -3.19 9.60 -21.44
CA GLU A 55 -4.43 8.87 -21.15
C GLU A 55 -4.74 8.93 -19.64
N ASP A 56 -5.89 9.48 -19.26
CA ASP A 56 -6.35 9.52 -17.87
C ASP A 56 -6.66 8.12 -17.35
N ILE A 57 -6.37 7.88 -16.06
CA ILE A 57 -6.63 6.60 -15.41
C ILE A 57 -8.10 6.19 -15.51
N SER A 58 -9.03 7.15 -15.45
CA SER A 58 -10.47 6.92 -15.47
C SER A 58 -10.92 6.37 -16.82
N ASP A 59 -10.26 6.80 -17.90
CA ASP A 59 -10.47 6.31 -19.26
C ASP A 59 -9.78 4.96 -19.48
N PHE A 60 -8.53 4.84 -19.03
CA PHE A 60 -7.73 3.61 -19.18
C PHE A 60 -8.42 2.38 -18.59
N VAL A 61 -9.03 2.52 -17.39
CA VAL A 61 -9.71 1.41 -16.71
C VAL A 61 -11.07 1.04 -17.31
N GLN A 62 -11.53 1.71 -18.37
CA GLN A 62 -12.75 1.33 -19.11
C GLN A 62 -12.48 0.23 -20.15
N ARG A 63 -11.22 -0.11 -20.41
CA ARG A 63 -10.85 -1.09 -21.44
C ARG A 63 -11.42 -2.49 -21.14
N PRO A 64 -11.70 -3.32 -22.17
CA PRO A 64 -12.34 -4.63 -22.00
C PRO A 64 -11.63 -5.57 -21.01
N GLU A 65 -10.32 -5.47 -20.87
CA GLU A 65 -9.50 -6.25 -19.95
C GLU A 65 -9.90 -6.02 -18.48
N PHE A 66 -10.43 -4.85 -18.14
CA PHE A 66 -10.90 -4.49 -16.80
C PHE A 66 -12.34 -4.91 -16.51
N LYS A 67 -13.07 -5.49 -17.48
CA LYS A 67 -14.48 -5.90 -17.29
C LYS A 67 -14.69 -6.80 -16.07
N LYS A 68 -13.72 -7.63 -15.71
CA LYS A 68 -13.81 -8.51 -14.54
C LYS A 68 -13.82 -7.75 -13.20
N CYS A 69 -13.32 -6.53 -13.19
CA CYS A 69 -13.34 -5.65 -12.03
C CYS A 69 -14.62 -4.80 -11.96
N ALA A 70 -15.45 -4.83 -13.01
CA ALA A 70 -16.72 -4.11 -13.02
C ALA A 70 -17.66 -4.67 -11.95
N GLY A 71 -18.28 -3.79 -11.17
CA GLY A 71 -19.22 -4.15 -10.10
C GLY A 71 -18.58 -4.34 -8.72
N MET A 72 -17.25 -4.32 -8.61
CA MET A 72 -16.58 -4.19 -7.31
C MET A 72 -16.86 -2.79 -6.75
N THR A 73 -17.39 -2.74 -5.52
CA THR A 73 -17.79 -1.48 -4.86
C THR A 73 -16.88 -1.09 -3.72
N ASP A 74 -16.19 -2.06 -3.12
CA ASP A 74 -15.14 -1.80 -2.14
C ASP A 74 -13.88 -1.27 -2.85
N SER A 75 -13.33 -0.17 -2.33
CA SER A 75 -12.17 0.50 -2.93
C SER A 75 -10.93 -0.39 -3.00
N TYR A 76 -10.72 -1.27 -2.02
CA TYR A 76 -9.56 -2.16 -2.01
C TYR A 76 -9.67 -3.21 -3.11
N ASP A 77 -10.78 -3.94 -3.12
CA ASP A 77 -11.04 -5.00 -4.11
C ASP A 77 -10.97 -4.46 -5.55
N LEU A 78 -11.56 -3.28 -5.78
CA LEU A 78 -11.59 -2.64 -7.08
C LEU A 78 -10.18 -2.31 -7.59
N TRP A 79 -9.37 -1.64 -6.76
CA TRP A 79 -8.04 -1.20 -7.17
C TRP A 79 -7.03 -2.34 -7.22
N GLU A 80 -7.13 -3.33 -6.33
CA GLU A 80 -6.35 -4.57 -6.39
C GLU A 80 -6.68 -5.36 -7.67
N CYS A 81 -7.96 -5.51 -8.03
CA CYS A 81 -8.34 -6.16 -9.29
C CYS A 81 -7.76 -5.44 -10.51
N ARG A 82 -7.81 -4.10 -10.53
CA ARG A 82 -7.23 -3.29 -11.61
C ARG A 82 -5.71 -3.46 -11.68
N GLU A 83 -5.02 -3.48 -10.55
CA GLU A 83 -3.57 -3.72 -10.52
C GLU A 83 -3.23 -5.14 -11.01
N GLN A 84 -4.03 -6.15 -10.69
CA GLN A 84 -3.85 -7.50 -11.22
C GLN A 84 -4.08 -7.57 -12.73
N VAL A 85 -5.08 -6.85 -13.27
CA VAL A 85 -5.28 -6.70 -14.73
C VAL A 85 -4.07 -6.02 -15.37
N TRP A 86 -3.58 -4.93 -14.78
CA TRP A 86 -2.36 -4.26 -15.26
C TRP A 86 -1.19 -5.22 -15.35
N ASN A 87 -0.87 -5.91 -14.24
CA ASN A 87 0.26 -6.83 -14.17
C ASN A 87 0.12 -8.01 -15.14
N HIS A 88 -1.10 -8.51 -15.36
CA HIS A 88 -1.33 -9.64 -16.25
C HIS A 88 -1.36 -9.25 -17.73
N SER A 89 -2.04 -8.17 -18.07
CA SER A 89 -2.41 -7.87 -19.46
C SER A 89 -1.56 -6.77 -20.10
N PHE A 90 -1.05 -5.81 -19.31
CA PHE A 90 -0.45 -4.60 -19.84
C PHE A 90 1.04 -4.46 -19.53
N ARG A 91 1.47 -4.69 -18.28
CA ARG A 91 2.84 -4.46 -17.85
C ARG A 91 3.87 -5.14 -18.76
N GLY A 92 4.72 -4.34 -19.40
CA GLY A 92 5.77 -4.80 -20.32
C GLY A 92 5.27 -5.44 -21.61
N LYS A 93 3.99 -5.24 -21.98
CA LYS A 93 3.35 -5.84 -23.16
C LYS A 93 2.84 -4.76 -24.12
N SER A 94 2.52 -5.19 -25.34
CA SER A 94 1.82 -4.35 -26.32
C SER A 94 0.37 -4.80 -26.45
N VAL A 95 -0.58 -3.89 -26.28
CA VAL A 95 -2.02 -4.16 -26.37
C VAL A 95 -2.64 -3.12 -27.30
N GLY A 96 -3.35 -3.59 -28.34
CA GLY A 96 -3.99 -2.70 -29.31
C GLY A 96 -3.03 -1.79 -30.09
N GLY A 97 -1.76 -2.19 -30.24
CA GLY A 97 -0.73 -1.39 -30.91
C GLY A 97 0.03 -0.41 -30.01
N THR A 98 -0.39 -0.24 -28.75
CA THR A 98 0.32 0.58 -27.75
C THR A 98 1.21 -0.31 -26.88
N SER A 99 2.46 0.09 -26.70
CA SER A 99 3.40 -0.59 -25.80
C SER A 99 3.38 0.04 -24.41
N PHE A 100 3.33 -0.79 -23.37
CA PHE A 100 3.27 -0.36 -21.98
C PHE A 100 4.59 -0.67 -21.24
N PRO A 101 4.97 0.16 -20.25
CA PRO A 101 6.22 -0.01 -19.52
C PRO A 101 6.19 -1.28 -18.68
N ASN A 102 7.36 -1.87 -18.44
CA ASN A 102 7.52 -2.93 -17.46
C ASN A 102 7.64 -2.35 -16.04
N ASP A 103 6.63 -1.60 -15.60
CA ASP A 103 6.59 -0.92 -14.31
C ASP A 103 5.27 -1.20 -13.55
N ARG A 104 5.24 -0.85 -12.26
CA ARG A 104 4.07 -1.00 -11.38
C ARG A 104 2.94 -0.07 -11.83
N PHE A 105 1.70 -0.50 -11.59
CA PHE A 105 0.51 0.27 -11.96
C PHE A 105 0.49 1.65 -11.27
N GLY A 106 0.73 1.65 -9.95
CA GLY A 106 0.89 2.87 -9.15
C GLY A 106 1.95 3.82 -9.69
N ALA A 107 3.09 3.28 -10.12
CA ALA A 107 4.19 4.10 -10.66
C ALA A 107 3.89 4.67 -12.05
N THR A 108 3.15 3.92 -12.85
CA THR A 108 2.82 4.30 -14.23
C THR A 108 1.78 5.40 -14.30
N PHE A 109 0.72 5.34 -13.48
CA PHE A 109 -0.43 6.26 -13.58
C PHE A 109 -0.53 7.28 -12.45
N PHE A 110 0.03 7.00 -11.28
CA PHE A 110 -0.26 7.77 -10.06
C PHE A 110 0.93 8.59 -9.55
N GLN A 111 1.93 8.84 -10.40
CA GLN A 111 3.16 9.55 -10.01
C GLN A 111 3.61 10.51 -11.13
N PRO A 112 2.91 11.65 -11.32
CA PRO A 112 3.05 12.52 -12.48
C PRO A 112 4.39 13.26 -12.55
N TYR A 113 5.13 13.40 -11.44
CA TYR A 113 6.44 14.08 -11.45
C TYR A 113 7.61 13.19 -11.02
N TYR A 114 7.37 12.17 -10.19
CA TYR A 114 8.43 11.35 -9.62
C TYR A 114 7.99 9.89 -9.49
N ALA A 115 8.16 9.13 -10.59
CA ALA A 115 7.93 7.69 -10.60
C ALA A 115 8.80 6.99 -9.54
N GLY A 116 8.21 6.02 -8.85
CA GLY A 116 8.76 5.27 -7.73
C GLY A 116 8.59 5.85 -6.32
N GLN A 117 8.18 7.12 -6.14
CA GLN A 117 8.26 7.79 -4.82
C GLN A 117 7.03 7.64 -3.90
N THR A 118 7.30 7.55 -2.61
CA THR A 118 6.34 7.54 -1.50
C THR A 118 6.37 8.88 -0.74
N PHE A 119 5.27 9.23 -0.08
CA PHE A 119 5.07 10.58 0.47
C PHE A 119 4.67 10.58 1.95
N GLY A 120 5.01 11.67 2.62
CA GLY A 120 4.62 11.93 4.01
C GLY A 120 5.25 10.98 5.02
N LEU A 121 4.78 11.09 6.26
CA LEU A 121 5.24 10.27 7.39
C LEU A 121 4.95 8.77 7.17
N GLY A 122 3.85 8.45 6.49
CA GLY A 122 3.49 7.07 6.18
C GLY A 122 4.30 6.46 5.04
N GLN A 123 5.06 7.25 4.27
CA GLN A 123 5.66 6.80 3.02
C GLN A 123 4.65 6.04 2.14
N LEU A 124 3.46 6.61 1.95
CA LEU A 124 2.39 6.03 1.14
C LEU A 124 2.44 6.53 -0.30
N ASN A 125 1.94 5.71 -1.23
CA ASN A 125 1.68 6.12 -2.61
C ASN A 125 0.17 6.37 -2.82
N PRO A 126 -0.24 7.13 -3.86
CA PRO A 126 -1.65 7.46 -4.08
C PRO A 126 -2.55 6.23 -4.32
N LEU A 127 -2.06 5.19 -5.00
CA LEU A 127 -2.84 3.97 -5.25
C LEU A 127 -3.18 3.26 -3.93
N THR A 128 -2.23 3.16 -3.00
CA THR A 128 -2.48 2.59 -1.67
C THR A 128 -3.50 3.41 -0.88
N ALA A 129 -3.47 4.75 -0.99
CA ALA A 129 -4.49 5.59 -0.35
C ALA A 129 -5.88 5.36 -0.95
N LEU A 130 -5.98 5.27 -2.28
CA LEU A 130 -7.22 4.95 -2.98
C LEU A 130 -7.76 3.57 -2.60
N GLN A 131 -6.89 2.56 -2.52
CA GLN A 131 -7.22 1.21 -2.05
C GLN A 131 -7.84 1.23 -0.65
N MET A 132 -7.24 1.97 0.29
CA MET A 132 -7.70 2.03 1.68
C MET A 132 -8.89 2.97 1.92
N SER A 133 -9.37 3.67 0.89
CA SER A 133 -10.30 4.78 1.07
C SER A 133 -11.61 4.41 1.79
N ASP A 134 -12.23 3.29 1.43
CA ASP A 134 -13.49 2.87 2.05
C ASP A 134 -13.32 2.43 3.50
N LEU A 135 -12.24 1.70 3.80
CA LEU A 135 -11.92 1.29 5.16
C LEU A 135 -11.63 2.51 6.05
N VAL A 136 -10.85 3.46 5.54
CA VAL A 136 -10.52 4.69 6.26
C VAL A 136 -11.75 5.58 6.45
N HIS A 137 -12.61 5.69 5.44
CA HIS A 137 -13.89 6.40 5.58
C HIS A 137 -14.75 5.77 6.67
N LYS A 138 -14.86 4.44 6.68
CA LYS A 138 -15.66 3.69 7.65
C LYS A 138 -15.14 3.81 9.09
N VAL A 139 -13.83 3.74 9.29
CA VAL A 139 -13.21 3.69 10.64
C VAL A 139 -12.92 5.09 11.18
N SER A 140 -12.38 5.97 10.34
CA SER A 140 -11.87 7.28 10.76
C SER A 140 -12.74 8.46 10.31
N GLY A 141 -13.77 8.22 9.47
CA GLY A 141 -14.70 9.27 9.01
C GLY A 141 -14.10 10.25 7.99
N LEU A 142 -12.92 9.97 7.45
CA LEU A 142 -12.31 10.82 6.42
C LEU A 142 -13.10 10.72 5.11
N PRO A 143 -13.15 11.77 4.27
CA PRO A 143 -13.80 11.70 2.97
C PRO A 143 -13.23 10.58 2.10
N LYS A 144 -14.09 9.96 1.28
CA LYS A 144 -13.63 9.02 0.26
C LYS A 144 -12.76 9.75 -0.77
N LEU A 145 -11.71 9.08 -1.22
CA LEU A 145 -10.77 9.55 -2.23
C LEU A 145 -11.25 9.14 -3.62
N ASP A 146 -11.02 10.02 -4.59
CA ASP A 146 -11.42 9.82 -5.98
C ASP A 146 -10.25 10.14 -6.91
N VAL A 147 -10.12 9.40 -8.01
CA VAL A 147 -9.05 9.62 -8.99
C VAL A 147 -9.23 10.89 -9.80
N GLY A 148 -10.45 11.41 -9.90
CA GLY A 148 -10.77 12.71 -10.46
C GLY A 148 -10.37 13.89 -9.57
N ASP A 149 -9.90 13.64 -8.34
CA ASP A 149 -9.30 14.66 -7.47
C ASP A 149 -7.92 14.23 -6.92
N PRO A 150 -6.88 14.18 -7.78
CA PRO A 150 -5.53 13.81 -7.35
C PRO A 150 -4.97 14.72 -6.26
N ASN A 151 -5.34 16.00 -6.23
CA ASN A 151 -4.86 16.97 -5.24
C ASN A 151 -5.27 16.56 -3.83
N THR A 152 -6.52 16.13 -3.64
CA THR A 152 -7.00 15.63 -2.34
C THR A 152 -6.29 14.33 -1.94
N VAL A 153 -6.02 13.44 -2.91
CA VAL A 153 -5.25 12.20 -2.63
C VAL A 153 -3.83 12.54 -2.15
N TYR A 154 -3.11 13.42 -2.85
CA TYR A 154 -1.77 13.84 -2.45
C TYR A 154 -1.75 14.57 -1.10
N LYS A 155 -2.70 15.48 -0.88
CA LYS A 155 -2.87 16.15 0.41
C LYS A 155 -2.98 15.13 1.54
N THR A 156 -3.82 14.11 1.34
CA THR A 156 -4.11 13.08 2.34
C THR A 156 -2.87 12.26 2.72
N ILE A 157 -2.06 11.85 1.75
CA ILE A 157 -0.85 11.05 2.04
C ILE A 157 0.31 11.89 2.59
N MET A 158 0.35 13.20 2.28
CA MET A 158 1.40 14.11 2.73
C MET A 158 1.13 14.73 4.11
N ASP A 159 -0.13 14.91 4.48
CA ASP A 159 -0.53 15.47 5.77
C ASP A 159 -0.32 14.43 6.90
N PRO A 160 0.50 14.74 7.94
CA PRO A 160 0.83 13.79 9.00
C PRO A 160 -0.38 13.36 9.85
N ASP A 161 -1.41 14.20 9.95
CA ASP A 161 -2.60 13.88 10.74
C ASP A 161 -3.54 12.96 9.95
N LEU A 162 -3.61 13.13 8.62
CA LEU A 162 -4.46 12.31 7.76
C LEU A 162 -3.82 10.95 7.42
N THR A 163 -2.51 10.95 7.15
CA THR A 163 -1.79 9.77 6.62
C THR A 163 -1.79 8.59 7.60
N LEU A 164 -1.79 8.83 8.92
CA LEU A 164 -1.72 7.76 9.92
C LEU A 164 -2.91 6.78 9.87
N ALA A 165 -4.11 7.26 9.52
CA ALA A 165 -5.27 6.40 9.34
C ALA A 165 -5.06 5.40 8.18
N TYR A 166 -4.44 5.86 7.09
CA TYR A 166 -4.11 5.02 5.94
C TYR A 166 -2.98 4.03 6.24
N VAL A 167 -1.99 4.40 7.07
CA VAL A 167 -0.98 3.46 7.58
C VAL A 167 -1.65 2.33 8.37
N ALA A 168 -2.51 2.69 9.33
CA ALA A 168 -3.22 1.73 10.17
C ALA A 168 -4.14 0.82 9.34
N ALA A 169 -4.86 1.38 8.38
CA ALA A 169 -5.70 0.62 7.44
C ALA A 169 -4.88 -0.41 6.66
N THR A 170 -3.73 -0.02 6.10
CA THR A 170 -2.86 -0.90 5.30
C THR A 170 -2.34 -2.09 6.13
N ILE A 171 -1.95 -1.83 7.38
CA ILE A 171 -1.51 -2.85 8.32
C ILE A 171 -2.66 -3.79 8.68
N ARG A 172 -3.84 -3.25 9.03
CA ARG A 172 -5.03 -4.03 9.36
C ARG A 172 -5.40 -4.97 8.22
N THR A 173 -5.41 -4.47 6.98
CA THR A 173 -5.64 -5.25 5.77
C THR A 173 -4.62 -6.38 5.61
N SER A 174 -3.34 -6.13 5.92
CA SER A 174 -2.29 -7.15 5.87
C SER A 174 -2.53 -8.28 6.88
N ILE A 175 -2.91 -7.93 8.11
CA ILE A 175 -3.26 -8.90 9.17
C ILE A 175 -4.48 -9.72 8.75
N ASP A 176 -5.53 -9.07 8.26
CA ASP A 176 -6.74 -9.76 7.80
C ASP A 176 -6.47 -10.72 6.64
N ALA A 177 -5.70 -10.29 5.64
CA ALA A 177 -5.36 -11.10 4.48
C ALA A 177 -4.63 -12.39 4.89
N TYR A 178 -3.59 -12.29 5.73
CA TYR A 178 -2.84 -13.46 6.18
C TYR A 178 -3.69 -14.40 7.05
N LYS A 179 -4.52 -13.85 7.93
CA LYS A 179 -5.39 -14.64 8.80
C LYS A 179 -6.46 -15.40 8.01
N SER A 180 -7.13 -14.71 7.09
CA SER A 180 -8.27 -15.25 6.33
C SER A 180 -7.86 -16.13 5.15
N ILE A 181 -6.78 -15.78 4.44
CA ILE A 181 -6.37 -16.48 3.22
C ILE A 181 -5.33 -17.56 3.53
N ALA A 182 -4.27 -17.19 4.25
CA ALA A 182 -3.14 -18.08 4.52
C ALA A 182 -3.29 -18.90 5.81
N GLY A 183 -4.22 -18.51 6.70
CA GLY A 183 -4.43 -19.17 7.99
C GLY A 183 -3.38 -18.81 9.05
N PHE A 184 -2.64 -17.72 8.87
CA PHE A 184 -1.63 -17.24 9.82
C PHE A 184 -2.08 -15.96 10.48
N ASP A 185 -2.27 -15.98 11.80
CA ASP A 185 -2.48 -14.75 12.56
C ASP A 185 -1.12 -14.07 12.81
N ILE A 186 -0.93 -12.90 12.20
CA ILE A 186 0.30 -12.11 12.31
C ILE A 186 0.10 -10.86 13.18
N SER A 187 -1.01 -10.78 13.93
CA SER A 187 -1.36 -9.62 14.77
C SER A 187 -0.37 -9.34 15.91
N ASP A 188 0.50 -10.29 16.25
CA ASP A 188 1.47 -10.15 17.33
C ASP A 188 2.90 -9.96 16.81
N ASN A 189 3.08 -9.84 15.48
CA ASN A 189 4.40 -9.68 14.86
C ASN A 189 4.46 -8.38 14.02
N PRO A 190 4.92 -7.27 14.63
CA PRO A 190 5.16 -6.01 13.93
C PRO A 190 6.15 -6.12 12.76
N GLY A 191 7.18 -6.96 12.89
CA GLY A 191 8.14 -7.21 11.81
C GLY A 191 7.48 -7.74 10.53
N LEU A 192 6.61 -8.75 10.64
CA LEU A 192 5.87 -9.28 9.49
C LEU A 192 4.98 -8.23 8.85
N THR A 193 4.27 -7.43 9.65
CA THR A 193 3.43 -6.36 9.10
C THR A 193 4.27 -5.24 8.46
N ALA A 194 5.45 -4.93 8.99
CA ALA A 194 6.37 -3.95 8.40
C ALA A 194 6.95 -4.47 7.09
N THR A 195 7.26 -5.77 7.01
CA THR A 195 7.61 -6.42 5.74
C THR A 195 6.50 -6.23 4.72
N LEU A 196 5.25 -6.55 5.05
CA LEU A 196 4.11 -6.42 4.13
C LEU A 196 3.82 -4.97 3.74
N TYR A 197 4.01 -4.04 4.67
CA TYR A 197 3.90 -2.61 4.41
C TYR A 197 4.91 -2.16 3.35
N ASN A 198 6.16 -2.64 3.45
CA ASN A 198 7.21 -2.32 2.50
C ASN A 198 7.00 -2.96 1.12
N VAL A 199 6.58 -4.23 1.09
CA VAL A 199 6.55 -5.01 -0.16
C VAL A 199 5.19 -5.01 -0.88
N GLY A 200 4.13 -4.53 -0.22
CA GLY A 200 2.77 -4.45 -0.75
C GLY A 200 2.10 -5.80 -1.07
N ASN A 201 0.90 -5.71 -1.63
CA ASN A 201 0.05 -6.80 -2.14
C ASN A 201 -0.14 -7.97 -1.15
N PRO A 202 -0.66 -7.71 0.07
CA PRO A 202 -0.73 -8.72 1.12
C PRO A 202 -1.63 -9.91 0.74
N GLU A 203 -2.74 -9.71 0.03
CA GLU A 203 -3.64 -10.81 -0.37
C GLU A 203 -3.02 -11.75 -1.40
N GLN A 204 -2.33 -11.19 -2.40
CA GLN A 204 -1.62 -12.00 -3.39
C GLN A 204 -0.53 -12.85 -2.72
N ARG A 205 0.19 -12.27 -1.76
CA ARG A 205 1.23 -12.98 -1.00
C ARG A 205 0.64 -14.05 -0.08
N ALA A 206 -0.46 -13.74 0.60
CA ALA A 206 -1.17 -14.70 1.43
C ALA A 206 -1.72 -15.87 0.59
N SER A 207 -2.28 -15.59 -0.59
CA SER A 207 -2.74 -16.60 -1.54
C SER A 207 -1.60 -17.49 -2.04
N ALA A 208 -0.45 -16.91 -2.36
CA ALA A 208 0.74 -17.66 -2.76
C ALA A 208 1.26 -18.56 -1.64
N LEU A 209 1.32 -18.05 -0.40
CA LEU A 209 1.71 -18.82 0.77
C LEU A 209 0.74 -19.99 1.02
N LYS A 210 -0.57 -19.73 0.93
CA LYS A 210 -1.60 -20.77 1.05
C LYS A 210 -1.41 -21.87 0.00
N ALA A 211 -1.24 -21.50 -1.26
CA ALA A 211 -1.08 -22.45 -2.36
C ALA A 211 0.19 -23.29 -2.21
N GLU A 212 1.27 -22.71 -1.71
CA GLU A 212 2.50 -23.44 -1.38
C GLU A 212 2.28 -24.41 -0.22
N ASN A 213 1.62 -23.98 0.86
CA ASN A 213 1.34 -24.85 2.01
C ASN A 213 0.36 -25.97 1.70
N ASP A 214 -0.61 -25.75 0.81
CA ASP A 214 -1.48 -26.82 0.30
C ASP A 214 -0.65 -27.92 -0.39
N LYS A 215 0.36 -27.55 -1.19
CA LYS A 215 1.27 -28.51 -1.84
C LYS A 215 2.16 -29.23 -0.83
N ARG A 216 2.75 -28.51 0.13
CA ARG A 216 3.59 -29.07 1.19
C ARG A 216 2.84 -30.09 2.03
N ARG A 217 1.62 -29.76 2.45
CA ARG A 217 0.74 -30.68 3.18
C ARG A 217 0.45 -31.95 2.37
N ALA A 218 0.18 -31.83 1.07
CA ALA A 218 -0.04 -32.98 0.20
C ALA A 218 1.23 -33.86 0.05
N ALA A 219 2.42 -33.28 0.18
CA ALA A 219 3.70 -33.97 0.13
C ALA A 219 4.19 -34.48 1.51
N GLY A 220 3.47 -34.20 2.60
CA GLY A 220 3.90 -34.52 3.97
C GLY A 220 5.06 -33.64 4.49
N GLU A 221 5.28 -32.49 3.87
CA GLU A 221 6.31 -31.52 4.25
C GLU A 221 5.77 -30.52 5.29
N PRO A 222 6.64 -29.94 6.14
CA PRO A 222 6.25 -28.88 7.05
C PRO A 222 5.78 -27.64 6.28
N GLU A 223 4.79 -26.96 6.83
CA GLU A 223 4.28 -25.69 6.30
C GLU A 223 5.37 -24.63 6.30
N LYS A 224 5.40 -23.84 5.22
CA LYS A 224 6.17 -22.60 5.16
C LYS A 224 5.47 -21.55 6.04
N LEU A 225 6.24 -20.89 6.90
CA LEU A 225 5.77 -19.79 7.73
C LEU A 225 5.91 -18.44 6.97
N PRO A 226 5.15 -17.41 7.35
CA PRO A 226 5.45 -16.03 6.95
C PRO A 226 6.88 -15.64 7.37
N GLU A 227 7.59 -14.94 6.49
CA GLU A 227 8.99 -14.56 6.69
C GLU A 227 9.15 -13.04 6.65
N GLU A 228 10.02 -12.54 7.52
CA GLU A 228 10.42 -11.14 7.55
C GLU A 228 11.45 -10.85 6.46
N ASN A 229 11.35 -9.67 5.84
CA ASN A 229 12.45 -9.07 5.11
C ASN A 229 13.34 -8.25 6.06
N TYR A 230 14.37 -7.60 5.51
CA TYR A 230 15.29 -6.76 6.29
C TYR A 230 14.61 -5.60 7.04
N TYR A 231 13.47 -5.09 6.56
CA TYR A 231 12.65 -4.14 7.32
C TYR A 231 12.05 -4.78 8.55
N GLY A 232 11.36 -5.91 8.36
CA GLY A 232 10.68 -6.62 9.43
C GLY A 232 11.64 -7.09 10.51
N TRP A 233 12.80 -7.62 10.08
CA TRP A 233 13.86 -8.03 10.98
C TRP A 233 14.34 -6.88 11.88
N LEU A 234 14.61 -5.69 11.31
CA LEU A 234 15.03 -4.53 12.11
C LEU A 234 13.96 -4.14 13.13
N VAL A 235 12.69 -4.14 12.74
CA VAL A 235 11.58 -3.80 13.63
C VAL A 235 11.52 -4.76 14.81
N ASN A 236 11.67 -6.07 14.57
CA ASN A 236 11.65 -7.06 15.62
C ASN A 236 12.91 -7.03 16.49
N ASP A 237 14.09 -6.81 15.91
CA ASP A 237 15.36 -6.60 16.64
C ASP A 237 15.27 -5.40 17.60
N LYS A 238 14.57 -4.34 17.20
CA LYS A 238 14.40 -3.11 17.97
C LYS A 238 13.09 -3.00 18.74
N LEU A 239 12.28 -4.06 18.79
CA LEU A 239 10.92 -3.98 19.32
C LEU A 239 10.88 -3.52 20.79
N ASP A 240 11.80 -3.99 21.63
CA ASP A 240 11.86 -3.59 23.04
C ASP A 240 12.26 -2.12 23.20
N GLU A 241 13.21 -1.64 22.38
CA GLU A 241 13.59 -0.22 22.34
C GLU A 241 12.41 0.65 21.88
N LEU A 242 11.68 0.21 20.84
CA LEU A 242 10.50 0.92 20.32
C LEU A 242 9.37 0.98 21.34
N LYS A 243 9.11 -0.11 22.07
CA LYS A 243 8.10 -0.15 23.14
C LYS A 243 8.44 0.81 24.28
N ALA A 244 9.71 0.99 24.61
CA ALA A 244 10.15 1.91 25.67
C ALA A 244 9.90 3.39 25.34
N LEU A 245 9.70 3.73 24.06
CA LEU A 245 9.40 5.10 23.62
C LEU A 245 7.91 5.48 23.76
N PHE A 246 7.05 4.52 24.12
CA PHE A 246 5.60 4.68 24.08
C PHE A 246 4.93 4.66 25.45
#